data_AF-A0A920D181-F1
#
_entry.id   AF-A0A920D181-F1
#
_cell.length_a   1.000
_cell.length_b   1.000
_cell.length_c   1.000
_cell.angle_alpha   90.00
_cell.angle_beta   90.00
_cell.angle_gamma   90.00
#
_symmetry.space_group_name_H-M   'P 1'
#
loop_
_entity.id
_entity.type
_entity.pdbx_description
1 polymer ?
#
loop_
_entity_poly.entity_id
_entity_poly.type
_entity_poly.pdbx_seq_one_letter_code
_entity_poly.pdbx_strand_id
1 'polypeptide(L)'
;MQNEEDALSNRKTFQLPPIVPIVLYNGKQKWSAELQFRKLLANENLFGAELLNFEYLLIDVARYTEEELLSLSNTIGSVFLLDQTEDQEQLLNRLGKLMNTIQQLPTDSQQKFVAWMANILLQKLPENEPSLQQFIQNVKGDASFMGLEKILDDIERRGQHKGEQKGKEDVAKQLIRMGMDDSSIAKATGFSLQTIEDWRKQAY
;
A
#
# COMPACT_ATOMS: atom_id res chain seq x y z
N MET A 1 -28.24 -27.32 -10.98
CA MET A 1 -27.11 -26.57 -11.59
C MET A 1 -25.84 -27.39 -11.65
N GLN A 2 -25.47 -28.17 -10.62
CA GLN A 2 -24.26 -29.00 -10.63
C GLN A 2 -24.27 -30.16 -11.67
N ASN A 3 -25.44 -30.67 -12.04
CA ASN A 3 -25.59 -31.77 -13.01
C ASN A 3 -25.49 -31.35 -14.49
N GLU A 4 -25.47 -30.04 -14.82
CA GLU A 4 -25.40 -29.57 -16.21
C GLU A 4 -23.96 -29.32 -16.69
N GLU A 5 -23.06 -28.91 -15.79
CA GLU A 5 -21.62 -28.76 -16.10
C GLU A 5 -20.96 -30.11 -16.38
N ASP A 6 -21.29 -31.15 -15.61
CA ASP A 6 -20.77 -32.51 -15.80
C ASP A 6 -21.22 -33.15 -17.13
N ALA A 7 -22.39 -32.74 -17.65
CA ALA A 7 -22.94 -33.26 -18.90
C ALA A 7 -22.30 -32.65 -20.16
N LEU A 8 -21.64 -31.49 -20.05
CA LEU A 8 -20.99 -30.79 -21.16
C LEU A 8 -19.59 -31.33 -21.47
N SER A 9 -18.88 -31.87 -20.47
CA SER A 9 -17.50 -32.38 -20.59
C SER A 9 -17.37 -33.64 -21.47
N ASN A 10 -18.44 -34.45 -21.58
CA ASN A 10 -18.41 -35.75 -22.26
C ASN A 10 -18.82 -35.75 -23.75
N ARG A 11 -18.98 -34.59 -24.38
CA ARG A 11 -19.36 -34.50 -25.81
C ARG A 11 -18.14 -34.25 -26.67
N LYS A 12 -18.01 -34.98 -27.79
CA LYS A 12 -16.99 -34.78 -28.84
C LYS A 12 -16.94 -33.35 -29.43
N THR A 13 -17.88 -32.49 -29.04
CA THR A 13 -18.00 -31.08 -29.43
C THR A 13 -17.52 -30.11 -28.35
N PHE A 14 -17.01 -30.58 -27.21
CA PHE A 14 -16.47 -29.73 -26.17
C PHE A 14 -15.21 -29.00 -26.67
N GLN A 15 -15.23 -27.68 -26.58
CA GLN A 15 -14.08 -26.83 -26.87
C GLN A 15 -13.60 -26.22 -25.57
N LEU A 16 -12.28 -26.13 -25.40
CA LEU A 16 -11.72 -25.36 -24.29
C LEU A 16 -12.15 -23.89 -24.44
N PRO A 17 -12.48 -23.21 -23.32
CA PRO A 17 -12.70 -21.78 -23.37
C PRO A 17 -11.41 -21.07 -23.83
N PRO A 18 -11.50 -19.87 -24.42
CA PRO A 18 -10.34 -19.05 -24.72
C PRO A 18 -9.46 -18.85 -23.48
N ILE A 19 -8.16 -19.11 -23.62
CA ILE A 19 -7.18 -18.94 -22.53
C ILE A 19 -6.32 -17.72 -22.88
N VAL A 20 -6.28 -16.73 -21.99
CA VAL A 20 -5.44 -15.54 -22.13
C VAL A 20 -4.45 -15.51 -20.95
N PRO A 21 -3.18 -15.86 -21.17
CA PRO A 21 -2.17 -15.79 -20.12
C PRO A 21 -1.85 -14.33 -19.77
N ILE A 22 -1.84 -14.01 -18.47
CA ILE A 22 -1.52 -12.67 -17.94
C ILE A 22 -0.44 -12.82 -16.87
N VAL A 23 0.62 -12.01 -16.97
CA VAL A 23 1.66 -11.88 -15.95
C VAL A 23 1.50 -10.52 -15.27
N LEU A 24 1.19 -10.53 -13.98
CA LEU A 24 1.26 -9.35 -13.13
C LEU A 24 2.62 -9.31 -12.45
N TYR A 25 3.42 -8.29 -12.76
CA TYR A 25 4.76 -8.12 -12.21
C TYR A 25 4.84 -6.86 -11.37
N ASN A 26 5.16 -7.02 -10.09
CA ASN A 26 5.40 -5.94 -9.14
C ASN A 26 6.84 -5.98 -8.58
N GLY A 27 7.82 -5.98 -9.48
CA GLY A 27 9.23 -5.86 -9.09
C GLY A 27 9.70 -4.41 -9.10
N LYS A 28 10.80 -4.13 -8.38
CA LYS A 28 11.43 -2.79 -8.37
C LYS A 28 12.06 -2.42 -9.72
N GLN A 29 12.58 -3.40 -10.44
CA GLN A 29 13.16 -3.21 -11.78
C GLN A 29 12.08 -3.41 -12.83
N LYS A 30 12.27 -2.90 -14.04
CA LYS A 30 11.35 -3.15 -15.15
C LYS A 30 11.45 -4.60 -15.61
N TRP A 31 10.31 -5.17 -15.99
CA TRP A 31 10.28 -6.50 -16.59
C TRP A 31 11.10 -6.53 -17.89
N SER A 32 11.97 -7.51 -18.01
CA SER A 32 12.90 -7.68 -19.14
C SER A 32 12.79 -9.05 -19.82
N ALA A 33 12.02 -9.99 -19.27
CA ALA A 33 11.87 -11.31 -19.87
C ALA A 33 11.00 -11.24 -21.15
N GLU A 34 11.27 -12.15 -22.08
CA GLU A 34 10.55 -12.26 -23.35
C GLU A 34 9.05 -12.54 -23.13
N LEU A 35 8.20 -11.92 -23.95
CA LEU A 35 6.74 -12.09 -23.89
C LEU A 35 6.25 -13.39 -24.53
N GLN A 36 7.09 -14.00 -25.38
CA GLN A 36 6.80 -15.28 -26.01
C GLN A 36 7.31 -16.39 -25.11
N PHE A 37 6.42 -17.25 -24.62
CA PHE A 37 6.76 -18.32 -23.67
C PHE A 37 7.89 -19.21 -24.21
N ARG A 38 7.86 -19.51 -25.51
CA ARG A 38 8.83 -20.40 -26.15
C ARG A 38 10.28 -19.88 -26.05
N LYS A 39 10.49 -18.56 -26.11
CA LYS A 39 11.81 -17.92 -25.96
C LYS A 39 12.37 -18.03 -24.53
N LEU A 40 11.54 -18.39 -23.56
CA LEU A 40 11.97 -18.65 -22.18
C LEU A 40 12.49 -20.08 -21.99
N LEU A 41 12.28 -20.97 -22.97
CA LEU A 41 12.69 -22.37 -22.88
C LEU A 41 14.11 -22.56 -23.39
N ALA A 42 14.92 -23.30 -22.63
CA ALA A 42 16.26 -23.69 -23.07
C ALA A 42 16.17 -24.60 -24.31
N ASN A 43 17.05 -24.37 -25.29
CA ASN A 43 17.16 -25.16 -26.51
C ASN A 43 15.85 -25.27 -27.34
N GLU A 44 15.05 -24.20 -27.37
CA GLU A 44 13.73 -24.18 -28.04
C GLU A 44 13.75 -24.58 -29.53
N ASN A 45 14.90 -24.41 -30.20
CA ASN A 45 15.10 -24.75 -31.61
C ASN A 45 15.13 -26.27 -31.88
N LEU A 46 15.27 -27.11 -30.85
CA LEU A 46 15.38 -28.56 -31.00
C LEU A 46 14.02 -29.28 -31.13
N PHE A 47 12.91 -28.63 -30.75
CA PHE A 47 11.63 -29.31 -30.49
C PHE A 47 10.45 -28.79 -31.34
N GLY A 48 10.74 -28.23 -32.53
CA GLY A 48 9.75 -28.09 -33.61
C GLY A 48 8.43 -27.40 -33.23
N ALA A 49 7.31 -27.94 -33.71
CA ALA A 49 5.96 -27.42 -33.45
C ALA A 49 5.34 -28.02 -32.17
N GLU A 50 6.02 -28.97 -31.56
CA GLU A 50 5.59 -29.72 -30.38
C GLU A 50 5.72 -28.90 -29.09
N LEU A 51 6.54 -27.83 -29.10
CA LEU A 51 6.61 -26.89 -27.99
C LEU A 51 5.38 -26.00 -27.91
N LEU A 52 4.87 -25.83 -26.69
CA LEU A 52 3.93 -24.78 -26.35
C LEU A 52 4.53 -23.41 -26.71
N ASN A 53 3.79 -22.65 -27.51
CA ASN A 53 4.17 -21.31 -27.90
C ASN A 53 2.94 -20.40 -27.84
N PHE A 54 2.95 -19.50 -26.86
CA PHE A 54 1.94 -18.46 -26.69
C PHE A 54 2.61 -17.17 -26.25
N GLU A 55 1.91 -16.06 -26.47
CA GLU A 55 2.26 -14.76 -25.90
C GLU A 55 1.40 -14.52 -24.66
N TYR A 56 1.98 -13.91 -23.64
CA TYR A 56 1.23 -13.48 -22.45
C TYR A 56 1.09 -11.95 -22.42
N LEU A 57 -0.02 -11.47 -21.87
CA LEU A 57 -0.19 -10.07 -21.55
C LEU A 57 0.61 -9.74 -20.29
N LEU A 58 1.48 -8.74 -20.38
CA LEU A 58 2.28 -8.28 -19.25
C LEU A 58 1.67 -7.02 -18.64
N ILE A 59 1.40 -7.07 -17.34
CA ILE A 59 1.08 -5.92 -16.50
C ILE A 59 2.29 -5.68 -15.60
N ASP A 60 3.18 -4.79 -16.03
CA ASP A 60 4.37 -4.39 -15.27
C ASP A 60 4.03 -3.14 -14.45
N VAL A 61 3.77 -3.33 -13.15
CA VAL A 61 3.33 -2.29 -12.23
C VAL A 61 4.34 -1.14 -12.14
N ALA A 62 5.63 -1.44 -12.29
CA ALA A 62 6.70 -0.43 -12.24
C ALA A 62 6.72 0.51 -13.45
N ARG A 63 5.92 0.24 -14.50
CA ARG A 63 5.81 1.11 -15.68
C ARG A 63 4.77 2.20 -15.54
N TYR A 64 3.78 2.01 -14.66
CA TYR A 64 2.71 2.99 -14.50
C TYR A 64 3.16 4.15 -13.62
N THR A 65 2.86 5.36 -14.06
CA THR A 65 3.01 6.54 -13.21
C THR A 65 1.88 6.61 -12.19
N GLU A 66 2.08 7.40 -11.14
CA GLU A 66 1.06 7.64 -10.13
C GLU A 66 -0.20 8.26 -10.75
N GLU A 67 -0.07 9.18 -11.69
CA GLU A 67 -1.19 9.81 -12.40
C GLU A 67 -1.97 8.81 -13.24
N GLU A 68 -1.29 7.90 -13.94
CA GLU A 68 -1.93 6.84 -14.71
C GLU A 68 -2.75 5.93 -13.79
N LEU A 69 -2.18 5.50 -12.66
CA LEU A 69 -2.87 4.64 -11.68
C LEU A 69 -4.07 5.34 -11.02
N LEU A 70 -3.94 6.63 -10.72
CA LEU A 70 -5.05 7.45 -10.19
C LEU A 70 -6.16 7.61 -11.22
N SER A 71 -5.82 7.78 -12.51
CA SER A 71 -6.79 7.97 -13.58
C SER A 71 -7.66 6.73 -13.83
N LEU A 72 -7.12 5.52 -13.59
CA LEU A 72 -7.84 4.25 -13.73
C LEU A 72 -9.09 4.18 -12.85
N SER A 73 -9.13 4.95 -11.75
CA SER A 73 -10.29 5.14 -10.87
C SER A 73 -10.97 3.83 -10.46
N ASN A 74 -10.18 2.77 -10.26
CA ASN A 74 -10.68 1.44 -9.94
C ASN A 74 -9.79 0.76 -8.88
N THR A 75 -10.31 -0.32 -8.28
CA THR A 75 -9.61 -1.03 -7.21
C THR A 75 -8.22 -1.52 -7.62
N ILE A 76 -8.03 -1.95 -8.87
CA ILE A 76 -6.74 -2.47 -9.36
C ILE A 76 -5.69 -1.35 -9.42
N GLY A 77 -6.04 -0.19 -9.98
CA GLY A 77 -5.15 0.98 -10.01
C GLY A 77 -4.73 1.40 -8.61
N SER A 78 -5.67 1.35 -7.66
CA SER A 78 -5.40 1.64 -6.25
C SER A 78 -4.50 0.61 -5.58
N VAL A 79 -4.67 -0.69 -5.86
CA VAL A 79 -3.75 -1.73 -5.39
C VAL A 79 -2.34 -1.40 -5.85
N PHE A 80 -2.17 -1.14 -7.15
CA PHE A 80 -0.86 -0.86 -7.75
C PHE A 80 -0.23 0.41 -7.18
N LEU A 81 -1.04 1.45 -6.93
CA LEU A 81 -0.55 2.70 -6.36
C LEU A 81 -0.01 2.49 -4.94
N LEU A 82 -0.72 1.71 -4.14
CA LEU A 82 -0.29 1.38 -2.78
C LEU A 82 0.88 0.38 -2.75
N ASP A 83 1.02 -0.47 -3.77
CA ASP A 83 2.11 -1.44 -3.81
C ASP A 83 3.46 -0.83 -4.18
N GLN A 84 3.43 0.32 -4.86
CA GLN A 84 4.60 1.15 -5.15
C GLN A 84 5.06 2.03 -3.97
N THR A 85 4.48 1.89 -2.78
CA THR A 85 4.86 2.71 -1.61
C THR A 85 6.13 2.18 -0.95
N GLU A 86 7.11 3.07 -0.73
CA GLU A 86 8.39 2.72 -0.10
C GLU A 86 8.41 2.96 1.41
N ASP A 87 7.62 3.94 1.88
CA ASP A 87 7.53 4.31 3.28
C ASP A 87 6.08 4.67 3.71
N GLN A 88 5.90 4.83 5.02
CA GLN A 88 4.61 5.13 5.62
C GLN A 88 4.07 6.52 5.23
N GLU A 89 4.93 7.51 4.99
CA GLU A 89 4.51 8.86 4.61
C GLU A 89 3.93 8.86 3.19
N GLN A 90 4.62 8.22 2.25
CA GLN A 90 4.16 8.03 0.89
C GLN A 90 2.88 7.20 0.85
N LEU A 91 2.76 6.17 1.70
CA LEU A 91 1.54 5.39 1.86
C LEU A 91 0.35 6.27 2.26
N LEU A 92 0.49 7.07 3.32
CA LEU A 92 -0.58 7.96 3.79
C LEU A 92 -0.95 9.01 2.75
N ASN A 93 0.04 9.62 2.08
CA ASN A 93 -0.20 10.60 1.03
C ASN A 93 -1.02 10.01 -0.13
N ARG A 94 -0.63 8.82 -0.62
CA ARG A 94 -1.32 8.13 -1.71
C ARG A 94 -2.72 7.69 -1.31
N LEU A 95 -2.92 7.25 -0.06
CA LEU A 95 -4.25 6.94 0.46
C LEU A 95 -5.14 8.18 0.45
N GLY A 96 -4.65 9.33 0.91
CA GLY A 96 -5.39 10.59 0.84
C GLY A 96 -5.79 10.95 -0.60
N LYS A 97 -4.92 10.74 -1.59
CA LYS A 97 -5.26 10.94 -3.00
C LYS A 97 -6.35 9.99 -3.49
N LEU A 98 -6.26 8.72 -3.11
CA LEU A 98 -7.28 7.72 -3.43
C LEU A 98 -8.65 8.06 -2.84
N MET A 99 -8.69 8.68 -1.67
CA MET A 99 -9.95 9.14 -1.07
C MET A 99 -10.72 10.08 -1.99
N ASN A 100 -10.05 11.04 -2.64
CA ASN A 100 -10.71 11.93 -3.60
C ASN A 100 -11.30 11.18 -4.80
N THR A 101 -10.61 10.14 -5.28
CA THR A 101 -11.10 9.32 -6.41
C THR A 101 -12.30 8.46 -5.99
N ILE A 102 -12.28 7.90 -4.77
CA ILE A 102 -13.36 7.04 -4.27
C ILE A 102 -14.67 7.81 -4.12
N GLN A 103 -14.64 9.08 -3.70
CA GLN A 103 -15.85 9.92 -3.58
C GLN A 103 -16.66 9.98 -4.89
N GLN A 104 -16.01 9.78 -6.03
CA GLN A 104 -16.64 9.83 -7.36
C GLN A 104 -17.27 8.49 -7.79
N LEU A 105 -17.03 7.40 -7.05
CA LEU A 105 -17.57 6.08 -7.36
C LEU A 105 -19.00 5.89 -6.85
N PRO A 106 -19.79 4.96 -7.42
CA PRO A 106 -21.09 4.56 -6.85
C PRO A 106 -20.94 4.00 -5.43
N THR A 107 -21.92 4.22 -4.56
CA THR A 107 -21.88 3.85 -3.12
C THR A 107 -21.46 2.40 -2.88
N ASP A 108 -21.99 1.44 -3.63
CA ASP A 108 -21.63 0.02 -3.50
C ASP A 108 -20.15 -0.25 -3.80
N SER A 109 -19.58 0.50 -4.74
CA SER A 109 -18.15 0.41 -5.09
C SER A 109 -17.29 1.09 -4.03
N GLN A 110 -17.76 2.22 -3.47
CA GLN A 110 -17.10 2.89 -2.35
C GLN A 110 -16.97 1.95 -1.14
N GLN A 111 -18.07 1.30 -0.73
CA GLN A 111 -18.06 0.38 0.42
C GLN A 111 -17.05 -0.77 0.23
N LYS A 112 -17.06 -1.40 -0.96
CA LYS A 112 -16.11 -2.47 -1.30
C LYS A 112 -14.66 -1.97 -1.25
N PHE A 113 -14.43 -0.76 -1.76
CA PHE A 113 -13.12 -0.16 -1.76
C PHE A 113 -12.64 0.17 -0.34
N VAL A 114 -13.48 0.79 0.48
CA VAL A 114 -13.18 1.14 1.88
C VAL A 114 -12.82 -0.12 2.68
N ALA A 115 -13.60 -1.20 2.51
CA ALA A 115 -13.33 -2.48 3.16
C ALA A 115 -11.99 -3.10 2.71
N TRP A 116 -11.73 -3.11 1.40
CA TRP A 116 -10.45 -3.58 0.86
C TRP A 116 -9.27 -2.75 1.38
N MET A 117 -9.37 -1.42 1.33
CA MET A 117 -8.32 -0.50 1.77
C MET A 117 -8.01 -0.62 3.26
N ALA A 118 -9.04 -0.73 4.11
CA ALA A 118 -8.85 -0.95 5.54
C ALA A 118 -8.07 -2.24 5.82
N ASN A 119 -8.33 -3.30 5.04
CA ASN A 119 -7.60 -4.56 5.16
C ASN A 119 -6.14 -4.46 4.68
N ILE A 120 -5.84 -3.65 3.65
CA ILE A 120 -4.46 -3.37 3.23
C ILE A 120 -3.72 -2.59 4.30
N LEU A 121 -4.38 -1.59 4.90
CA LEU A 121 -3.81 -0.76 5.94
C LEU A 121 -3.40 -1.56 7.18
N LEU A 122 -4.20 -2.55 7.60
CA LEU A 122 -3.82 -3.45 8.68
C LEU A 122 -2.54 -4.24 8.41
N GLN A 123 -2.25 -4.56 7.15
CA GLN A 123 -1.09 -5.36 6.77
C GLN A 123 0.17 -4.50 6.60
N LYS A 124 0.03 -3.27 6.11
CA LYS A 124 1.16 -2.39 5.79
C LYS A 124 1.53 -1.42 6.91
N LEU A 125 0.60 -1.09 7.82
CA LEU A 125 0.93 -0.32 9.02
C LEU A 125 1.45 -1.23 10.12
N PRO A 126 2.42 -0.78 10.94
CA PRO A 126 2.89 -1.55 12.09
C PRO A 126 1.71 -1.89 13.01
N GLU A 127 1.74 -3.09 13.61
CA GLU A 127 0.76 -3.46 14.65
C GLU A 127 0.73 -2.35 15.72
N ASN A 128 -0.49 -2.01 16.18
CA ASN A 128 -0.86 -0.91 17.09
C ASN A 128 -1.50 0.34 16.46
N GLU A 129 -2.32 0.22 15.42
CA GLU A 129 -3.28 1.28 15.07
C GLU A 129 -4.69 0.90 15.56
N PRO A 130 -5.06 1.24 16.81
CA PRO A 130 -6.31 0.76 17.44
C PRO A 130 -7.54 1.32 16.73
N SER A 131 -7.41 2.52 16.15
CA SER A 131 -8.47 3.19 15.41
C SER A 131 -8.88 2.40 14.16
N LEU A 132 -7.91 1.82 13.43
CA LEU A 132 -8.17 0.94 12.28
C LEU A 132 -8.76 -0.41 12.68
N GLN A 133 -8.28 -1.01 13.77
CA GLN A 133 -8.84 -2.27 14.28
C GLN A 133 -10.30 -2.10 14.70
N GLN A 134 -10.60 -1.02 15.44
CA GLN A 134 -11.97 -0.69 15.83
C GLN A 134 -12.86 -0.38 14.63
N PHE A 135 -12.33 0.35 13.64
CA PHE A 135 -13.04 0.60 12.38
C PHE A 135 -13.45 -0.71 11.70
N ILE A 136 -12.52 -1.63 11.49
CA ILE A 136 -12.78 -2.90 10.80
C ILE A 136 -13.72 -3.81 11.57
N GLN A 137 -13.67 -3.82 12.90
CA GLN A 137 -14.63 -4.57 13.73
C GLN A 137 -16.06 -4.02 13.59
N ASN A 138 -16.20 -2.71 13.39
CA ASN A 138 -17.48 -2.04 13.20
C ASN A 138 -17.97 -2.05 11.74
N VAL A 139 -17.16 -2.52 10.79
CA VAL A 139 -17.41 -2.50 9.33
C VAL A 139 -18.35 -3.61 8.83
N LYS A 140 -18.92 -4.44 9.71
CA LYS A 140 -19.99 -5.39 9.33
C LYS A 140 -21.32 -4.65 9.03
N GLY A 141 -21.36 -3.83 7.98
CA GLY A 141 -22.61 -3.27 7.46
C GLY A 141 -22.45 -1.95 6.69
N ASP A 142 -21.66 -1.01 7.22
CA ASP A 142 -21.49 0.32 6.62
C ASP A 142 -20.07 0.84 6.86
N ALA A 143 -19.14 0.40 6.02
CA ALA A 143 -17.83 1.05 5.93
C ALA A 143 -18.04 2.45 5.31
N SER A 144 -18.24 3.46 6.15
CA SER A 144 -18.42 4.82 5.66
C SER A 144 -17.07 5.40 5.25
N PHE A 145 -17.02 5.89 4.01
CA PHE A 145 -15.90 6.67 3.47
C PHE A 145 -15.39 7.73 4.47
N MET A 146 -16.32 8.49 5.09
CA MET A 146 -16.00 9.53 6.08
C MET A 146 -15.30 8.96 7.34
N GLY A 147 -15.63 7.74 7.73
CA GLY A 147 -15.01 7.10 8.89
C GLY A 147 -13.54 6.77 8.65
N LEU A 148 -13.22 6.27 7.45
CA LEU A 148 -11.84 5.96 7.07
C LEU A 148 -11.02 7.23 6.82
N GLU A 149 -11.62 8.25 6.20
CA GLU A 149 -10.98 9.57 6.00
C GLU A 149 -10.54 10.18 7.33
N LYS A 150 -11.45 10.19 8.32
CA LYS A 150 -11.14 10.70 9.67
C LYS A 150 -10.00 9.94 10.36
N ILE A 151 -9.90 8.63 10.12
CA ILE A 151 -8.80 7.82 10.68
C ILE A 151 -7.47 8.18 10.03
N LEU A 152 -7.45 8.33 8.71
CA LEU A 152 -6.25 8.76 7.98
C LEU A 152 -5.77 10.13 8.48
N ASP A 153 -6.68 11.10 8.62
CA ASP A 153 -6.38 12.44 9.16
C ASP A 153 -5.80 12.37 10.58
N ASP A 154 -6.32 11.48 11.43
CA ASP A 154 -5.84 11.33 12.80
C ASP A 154 -4.45 10.69 12.87
N ILE A 155 -4.20 9.69 12.02
CA ILE A 155 -2.87 9.08 11.89
C ILE A 155 -1.85 10.13 11.43
N GLU A 156 -2.19 10.92 10.41
CA GLU A 156 -1.32 11.99 9.91
C GLU A 156 -1.02 13.03 10.98
N ARG A 157 -2.05 13.54 11.67
CA ARG A 157 -1.90 14.52 12.75
C ARG A 157 -1.03 14.00 13.90
N ARG A 158 -1.23 12.75 14.32
CA ARG A 158 -0.39 12.10 15.35
C ARG A 158 1.05 11.95 14.86
N GLY A 159 1.26 11.63 13.58
CA GLY A 159 2.57 11.58 12.95
C GLY A 159 3.30 12.92 13.02
N GLN A 160 2.63 14.00 12.62
CA GLN A 160 3.19 15.37 12.67
C GLN A 160 3.56 15.78 14.10
N HIS A 161 2.67 15.60 15.08
CA HIS A 161 2.96 15.93 16.48
C HIS A 161 4.13 15.11 17.06
N LYS A 162 4.20 13.81 16.77
CA LYS A 162 5.34 12.97 17.20
C LYS A 162 6.64 13.43 16.55
N GLY A 163 6.60 13.80 15.26
CA GLY A 163 7.75 14.35 14.54
C GLY A 163 8.25 15.66 15.15
N GLU A 164 7.35 16.59 15.46
CA GLU A 164 7.68 17.86 16.11
C GLU A 164 8.30 17.65 17.50
N GLN A 165 7.69 16.78 18.32
CA GLN A 165 8.22 16.44 19.64
C GLN A 165 9.61 15.82 19.55
N LYS A 166 9.80 14.83 18.69
CA LYS A 166 11.10 14.19 18.49
C LYS A 166 12.16 15.17 17.99
N GLY A 167 11.81 16.08 17.08
CA GLY A 167 12.69 17.16 16.64
C GLY A 167 13.13 18.06 17.79
N LYS A 168 12.20 18.46 18.67
CA LYS A 168 12.53 19.22 19.89
C LYS A 168 13.43 18.42 20.82
N GLU A 169 13.19 17.13 21.00
CA GLU A 169 14.03 16.24 21.82
C GLU A 169 15.45 16.13 21.27
N ASP A 170 15.61 15.94 19.96
CA ASP A 170 16.91 15.81 19.30
C ASP A 170 17.71 17.11 19.42
N VAL A 171 17.04 18.27 19.23
CA VAL A 171 17.62 19.58 19.50
C VAL A 171 18.07 19.65 20.97
N ALA A 172 17.20 19.36 21.94
CA ALA A 172 17.56 19.41 23.35
C ALA A 172 18.80 18.57 23.68
N LYS A 173 18.85 17.32 23.19
CA LYS A 173 19.98 16.41 23.38
C LYS A 173 21.28 16.96 22.75
N GLN A 174 21.21 17.59 21.59
CA GLN A 174 22.37 18.24 20.97
C GLN A 174 22.86 19.43 21.80
N LEU A 175 21.96 20.27 22.31
CA LEU A 175 22.33 21.42 23.16
C LEU A 175 22.96 20.97 24.49
N ILE A 176 22.48 19.87 25.08
CA ILE A 176 23.09 19.24 26.27
C ILE A 176 24.53 18.82 25.96
N ARG A 177 24.78 18.17 24.82
CA ARG A 177 26.13 17.75 24.39
C ARG A 177 27.06 18.93 24.12
N MET A 178 26.51 20.07 23.69
CA MET A 178 27.26 21.32 23.50
C MET A 178 27.53 22.05 24.82
N GLY A 179 27.05 21.56 25.96
CA GLY A 179 27.31 22.12 27.28
C GLY A 179 26.51 23.39 27.59
N MET A 180 25.40 23.66 26.88
CA MET A 180 24.52 24.77 27.25
C MET A 180 23.87 24.57 28.62
N ASP A 181 23.40 25.63 29.26
CA ASP A 181 22.72 25.53 30.55
C ASP A 181 21.28 25.00 30.40
N ASP A 182 20.79 24.29 31.42
CA ASP A 182 19.48 23.63 31.36
C ASP A 182 18.30 24.61 31.23
N SER A 183 18.45 25.83 31.76
CA SER A 183 17.42 26.87 31.69
C SER A 183 17.25 27.40 30.26
N SER A 184 18.37 27.67 29.56
CA SER A 184 18.36 28.07 28.16
C SER A 184 17.80 26.98 27.25
N ILE A 185 18.14 25.72 27.50
CA ILE A 185 17.61 24.58 26.73
C ILE A 185 16.09 24.45 26.93
N ALA A 186 15.62 24.46 28.18
CA ALA A 186 14.20 24.40 28.51
C ALA A 186 13.40 25.54 27.83
N LYS A 187 13.95 26.76 27.82
CA LYS A 187 13.34 27.91 27.13
C LYS A 187 13.31 27.74 25.61
N ALA A 188 14.36 27.18 25.01
CA ALA A 188 14.46 27.02 23.57
C ALA A 188 13.58 25.89 23.02
N THR A 189 13.44 24.78 23.75
CA THR A 189 12.71 23.59 23.29
C THR A 189 11.32 23.46 23.89
N GLY A 190 11.00 24.21 24.95
CA GLY A 190 9.72 24.18 25.64
C GLY A 190 9.53 22.98 26.59
N PHE A 191 10.59 22.20 26.85
CA PHE A 191 10.55 21.12 27.84
C PHE A 191 10.72 21.67 29.26
N SER A 192 10.24 20.91 30.25
CA SER A 192 10.43 21.27 31.65
C SER A 192 11.91 21.20 32.04
N LEU A 193 12.34 22.05 32.98
CA LEU A 193 13.72 22.05 33.47
C LEU A 193 14.12 20.66 34.00
N GLN A 194 13.22 20.01 34.74
CA GLN A 194 13.44 18.68 35.30
C GLN A 194 13.65 17.62 34.21
N THR A 195 12.93 17.70 33.09
CA THR A 195 13.13 16.82 31.93
C THR A 195 14.53 16.97 31.34
N ILE A 196 15.00 18.21 31.19
CA ILE A 196 16.34 18.50 30.66
C ILE A 196 17.43 18.01 31.62
N GLU A 197 17.27 18.24 32.93
CA GLU A 197 18.20 17.74 33.96
C GLU A 197 18.30 16.22 33.96
N ASP A 198 17.17 15.51 33.81
CA ASP A 198 17.15 14.06 33.76
C ASP A 198 17.82 13.51 32.49
N TRP A 199 17.60 14.14 31.33
CA TRP A 199 18.33 13.79 30.10
C TRP A 199 19.82 14.05 30.21
N ARG A 200 20.22 15.12 30.91
CA ARG A 200 21.63 15.41 31.16
C ARG A 200 22.29 14.34 32.03
N LYS A 201 21.63 13.88 33.09
CA LYS A 201 22.11 12.78 33.94
C LYS A 201 22.23 11.44 33.22
N GLN A 202 21.50 11.24 32.13
CA GLN A 202 21.57 10.01 31.31
C GLN A 202 22.64 10.09 30.22
N ALA A 203 23.11 11.29 29.88
CA ALA A 203 24.13 11.53 28.86
C ALA A 203 25.57 11.41 29.41
N TYR A 204 25.73 11.30 30.73
CA TYR A 204 26.99 11.15 31.48
C TYR A 204 26.87 9.98 32.45
#